data_AF-A0A959CJ22-F1
#
_entry.id   AF-A0A959CJ22-F1
#
_cell.length_a   1.000
_cell.length_b   1.000
_cell.length_c   1.000
_cell.angle_alpha   90.00
_cell.angle_beta   90.00
_cell.angle_gamma   90.00
#
_symmetry.space_group_name_H-M   'P 1'
#
loop_
_entity.id
_entity.type
_entity.pdbx_description
1 polymer ?
#
loop_
_entity_poly.entity_id
_entity_poly.type
_entity_poly.pdbx_seq_one_letter_code
_entity_poly.pdbx_strand_id
1 'polypeptide(L)' 'MKKFVFYLSLVLSTLLMANIVQILATGPALLTEYSLGYLAGQAILLLLFVALAILSWRKMKAPGEEGISG' A
#
# COMPACT_ATOMS: atom_id res chain seq x y z
N MET A 1 -13.78 -9.01 10.52
CA MET A 1 -12.88 -9.58 9.49
C MET A 1 -12.31 -8.52 8.53
N LYS A 2 -13.11 -7.78 7.74
CA LYS A 2 -12.59 -6.83 6.71
C LYS A 2 -11.78 -5.63 7.26
N LYS A 3 -12.15 -5.11 8.44
CA LYS A 3 -11.46 -3.97 9.08
C LYS A 3 -10.05 -4.35 9.56
N PHE A 4 -9.87 -5.57 10.06
CA PHE A 4 -8.57 -6.05 10.56
C PHE A 4 -7.54 -6.15 9.43
N VAL A 5 -7.94 -6.70 8.28
CA VAL A 5 -7.07 -6.77 7.08
C VAL A 5 -6.69 -5.37 6.59
N PHE A 6 -7.62 -4.42 6.63
CA PHE A 6 -7.33 -3.02 6.30
C PHE A 6 -6.32 -2.39 7.28
N TYR A 7 -6.54 -2.50 8.58
CA TYR A 7 -5.61 -1.95 9.58
C TYR A 7 -4.24 -2.61 9.53
N LEU A 8 -4.19 -3.93 9.34
CA LEU A 8 -2.93 -4.67 9.19
C LEU A 8 -2.17 -4.22 7.92
N SER A 9 -2.88 -4.03 6.81
CA SER A 9 -2.30 -3.52 5.56
C SER A 9 -1.80 -2.09 5.71
N LEU A 10 -2.52 -1.26 6.48
CA LEU A 10 -2.13 0.12 6.78
C LEU A 10 -0.81 0.16 7.57
N VAL A 11 -0.70 -0.65 8.63
CA VAL A 11 0.50 -0.74 9.47
C VAL A 11 1.71 -1.22 8.66
N LEU A 12 1.52 -2.27 7.85
CA LEU A 12 2.59 -2.79 6.97
C LEU A 12 3.05 -1.75 5.95
N SER A 13 2.11 -0.98 5.38
CA SER A 13 2.41 0.11 4.45
C SER A 13 3.23 1.23 5.12
N THR A 14 2.85 1.63 6.34
CA THR A 14 3.60 2.66 7.10
C THR A 14 5.02 2.21 7.43
N LEU A 15 5.20 0.94 7.83
CA LEU A 15 6.53 0.36 8.07
C LEU A 15 7.38 0.33 6.80
N LEU A 16 6.79 -0.06 5.67
CA LEU A 16 7.47 -0.04 4.37
C LEU A 16 7.94 1.37 4.01
N MET A 17 7.08 2.36 4.21
CA MET A 17 7.36 3.75 3.86
C MET A 17 8.47 4.35 4.72
N ALA A 18 8.49 4.06 6.03
CA ALA A 18 9.59 4.45 6.91
C ALA A 18 10.94 3.87 6.44
N ASN A 19 10.92 2.62 5.97
CA ASN A 19 12.11 1.93 5.48
C ASN A 19 12.64 2.56 4.18
N ILE A 20 11.75 2.90 3.24
CA ILE A 20 12.09 3.64 2.01
C ILE A 20 12.71 5.00 2.35
N VAL A 21 12.09 5.77 3.26
CA VAL A 21 12.58 7.09 3.69
C VAL A 21 13.95 6.96 4.35
N GLN A 22 14.16 5.94 5.18
CA GLN A 22 15.45 5.68 5.82
C GLN A 22 16.53 5.36 4.77
N ILE A 23 16.23 4.54 3.76
CA ILE A 23 17.17 4.25 2.66
C ILE A 23 17.51 5.51 1.87
N LEU A 24 16.51 6.34 1.54
CA LEU A 24 16.74 7.62 0.87
C LEU A 24 17.58 8.58 1.71
N ALA A 25 17.32 8.66 3.02
CA ALA A 25 18.01 9.56 3.93
C ALA A 25 19.45 9.11 4.27
N THR A 26 19.74 7.81 4.22
CA THR A 26 21.10 7.28 4.45
C THR A 26 22.05 7.58 3.28
N GLY A 27 21.51 8.07 2.16
CA GLY A 27 22.25 8.69 1.07
C GLY A 27 22.41 7.79 -0.16
N PRO A 28 22.28 8.35 -1.39
CA PRO A 28 22.34 7.61 -2.65
C PRO A 28 23.68 6.92 -2.94
N ALA A 29 24.75 7.29 -2.23
CA ALA A 29 26.06 6.65 -2.36
C ALA A 29 26.08 5.20 -1.83
N LEU A 30 25.15 4.84 -0.95
CA LEU A 30 24.96 3.46 -0.46
C LEU A 30 23.92 2.69 -1.28
N LEU A 31 23.26 3.34 -2.25
CA LEU A 31 22.29 2.69 -3.12
C LEU A 31 22.99 1.84 -4.19
N THR A 32 23.54 0.70 -3.75
CA THR A 32 23.99 -0.38 -4.64
C THR A 32 22.82 -0.92 -5.47
N GLU A 33 23.12 -1.56 -6.59
CA GLU A 33 22.14 -2.17 -7.51
C GLU A 33 21.12 -3.08 -6.78
N TYR A 34 21.56 -3.76 -5.72
CA TYR A 34 20.72 -4.59 -4.85
C TYR A 34 19.69 -3.78 -4.03
N SER A 35 20.13 -2.65 -3.48
CA SER A 35 19.26 -1.77 -2.68
C SER A 35 18.26 -0.98 -3.54
N LEU A 36 18.59 -0.70 -4.81
CA LEU A 36 17.62 -0.17 -5.78
C LEU A 36 16.54 -1.21 -6.11
N GLY A 37 16.92 -2.48 -6.29
CA GLY A 37 15.95 -3.57 -6.46
C GLY A 37 15.05 -3.75 -5.22
N TYR A 38 15.63 -3.64 -4.02
CA TYR A 38 14.88 -3.67 -2.76
C TYR A 38 13.88 -2.50 -2.66
N LEU A 39 14.33 -1.28 -2.96
CA LEU A 39 13.50 -0.08 -2.95
C LEU A 39 12.37 -0.16 -3.98
N ALA A 40 12.66 -0.65 -5.19
CA ALA A 40 11.67 -0.89 -6.23
C ALA A 40 10.65 -1.95 -5.80
N GLY A 41 11.09 -3.04 -5.16
CA GLY A 41 10.22 -4.05 -4.58
C GLY A 41 9.28 -3.48 -3.53
N GLN A 42 9.78 -2.61 -2.64
CA GLN A 42 8.96 -1.92 -1.64
C GLN A 42 7.97 -0.95 -2.29
N ALA A 43 8.38 -0.20 -3.31
CA ALA A 43 7.49 0.69 -4.05
C ALA A 43 6.34 -0.07 -4.74
N ILE A 44 6.64 -1.21 -5.37
CA ILE A 44 5.62 -2.07 -6.01
C ILE A 44 4.66 -2.64 -4.95
N LEU A 45 5.18 -3.11 -3.81
CA LEU A 45 4.35 -3.64 -2.73
C LEU A 45 3.42 -2.56 -2.14
N LEU A 46 3.93 -1.33 -2.00
CA LEU A 46 3.16 -0.19 -1.53
C LEU A 46 2.03 0.15 -2.51
N LEU A 47 2.31 0.19 -3.81
CA LEU A 47 1.29 0.38 -4.84
C LEU A 47 0.23 -0.73 -4.82
N LEU A 48 0.63 -1.98 -4.60
CA LEU A 48 -0.28 -3.11 -4.47
C LEU A 48 -1.23 -2.93 -3.27
N PHE A 49 -0.70 -2.57 -2.10
CA PHE A 49 -1.52 -2.33 -0.91
C PHE A 49 -2.44 -1.12 -1.07
N VAL A 50 -1.99 -0.05 -1.71
CA VAL A 50 -2.83 1.11 -2.02
C VAL A 50 -3.96 0.74 -2.98
N ALA A 51 -3.66 -0.03 -4.04
CA ALA A 51 -4.67 -0.50 -4.98
C ALA A 51 -5.73 -1.39 -4.29
N LEU A 52 -5.28 -2.30 -3.43
CA LEU A 52 -6.17 -3.15 -2.63
C LEU A 52 -7.01 -2.32 -1.64
N ALA A 53 -6.42 -1.31 -1.00
CA ALA A 53 -7.12 -0.41 -0.10
C ALA A 53 -8.21 0.40 -0.83
N ILE A 54 -7.91 0.95 -2.01
CA ILE A 54 -8.87 1.69 -2.84
C ILE A 54 -10.01 0.77 -3.31
N LEU A 55 -9.70 -0.43 -3.78
CA LEU A 55 -10.69 -1.40 -4.23
C LEU A 55 -11.61 -1.84 -3.08
N SER A 56 -11.03 -2.07 -1.90
CA SER A 56 -11.76 -2.41 -0.68
C SER A 56 -12.67 -1.26 -0.24
N TRP A 57 -12.19 -0.01 -0.30
CA TRP A 57 -12.99 1.19 -0.02
C TRP A 57 -14.18 1.32 -0.98
N ARG A 58 -13.97 1.13 -2.29
CA ARG A 58 -15.06 1.16 -3.29
C ARG A 58 -16.14 0.12 -2.98
N LYS A 59 -15.75 -1.10 -2.58
CA LYS A 59 -16.72 -2.13 -2.19
C LYS A 59 -17.46 -1.83 -0.89
N MET A 60 -16.90 -1.04 0.03
CA MET A 60 -17.63 -0.62 1.24
C MET A 60 -18.61 0.53 0.98
N LYS A 61 -18.42 1.33 -0.07
CA LYS A 61 -19.34 2.41 -0.47
C LYS A 61 -20.51 1.94 -1.34
N ALA A 62 -20.46 0.73 -1.89
CA ALA A 62 -21.50 0.18 -2.76
C ALA A 62 -22.34 -0.95 -2.11
N PRO A 63 -23.29 -0.60 -1.23
CA PRO A 63 -24.47 -1.44 -1.03
C PRO A 63 -25.79 -0.68 -1.30
N GLY A 64 -25.93 0.09 -2.39
CA GLY A 64 -27.14 0.92 -2.54
C GLY A 64 -27.55 1.50 -3.90
N GLU A 65 -27.09 1.00 -5.06
CA GLU A 65 -27.55 1.54 -6.36
C GLU A 65 -28.02 0.49 -7.38
N GLU A 66 -28.53 -0.67 -6.94
CA GLU A 66 -29.34 -1.54 -7.82
C GLU A 66 -30.52 -2.09 -7.03
N GLY A 67 -31.61 -1.32 -7.01
CA GLY A 67 -32.80 -1.75 -6.29
C GLY A 67 -33.99 -0.80 -6.26
N ILE A 68 -34.12 0.20 -7.15
CA ILE A 68 -35.42 0.84 -7.43
C ILE A 68 -35.45 1.34 -8.90
N SER A 69 -36.03 0.54 -9.79
CA SER A 69 -37.07 1.05 -10.70
C SER A 69 -37.92 -0.13 -11.14
N GLY A 70 -39.12 -0.23 -10.53
CA GLY A 70 -40.26 -0.87 -11.17
C GLY A 70 -40.88 0.05 -12.21
#